data_AF-A0A8T4HVE6-F1
#
_entry.id   AF-A0A8T4HVE6-F1
#
_cell.length_a   1.000
_cell.length_b   1.000
_cell.length_c   1.000
_cell.angle_alpha   90.00
_cell.angle_beta   90.00
_cell.angle_gamma   90.00
#
_symmetry.space_group_name_H-M   'P 1'
#
loop_
_entity.id
_entity.type
_entity.pdbx_description
1 polymer ?
#
loop_
_entity_poly.entity_id
_entity_poly.type
_entity_poly.pdbx_seq_one_letter_code
_entity_poly.pdbx_strand_id
1 'polypeptide(L)'
;GVVLSTHDTKRSGDARAALAVLSECPGQWAELLARTDTSAAPDRHTAWVYRQTALALGVFPPPPERLVPALLKAVREAGLRTTWTEPDAEYEAAVERFVTVQRDSADAQATAAFATGLAPHVRANVLGTALVQLTMPGVPDLYQGTEHTYRALVDPDNRDPAVLGERHGGSLPATEKARLTAAALRLRADHPELFLSRAAAAYEPLYAQGEQAAHCVAFVRSGAVLVAVTRLSLRLGRHGGWGPTSLTLPEGIWRDALPDGGGTRELSGTVLLSHLFRSAPVALLERRA
;
A
#
# COMPACT_ATOMS: atom_id res chain seq x y z
N GLY A 1 -19.97 2.44 1.58
CA GLY A 1 -18.83 1.61 2.00
C GLY A 1 -17.54 2.32 1.68
N VAL A 2 -16.43 1.91 2.30
CA VAL A 2 -15.08 2.40 2.00
C VAL A 2 -14.27 1.24 1.45
N VAL A 3 -13.76 1.36 0.23
CA VAL A 3 -13.13 0.24 -0.49
C VAL A 3 -11.81 0.63 -1.13
N LEU A 4 -10.81 -0.26 -1.08
CA LEU A 4 -9.50 -0.07 -1.71
C LEU A 4 -9.29 -0.94 -2.95
N SER A 5 -9.93 -2.11 -3.01
CA SER A 5 -9.85 -3.03 -4.14
C SER A 5 -11.23 -3.65 -4.37
N THR A 6 -11.55 -3.88 -5.63
CA THR A 6 -12.71 -4.69 -6.05
C THR A 6 -12.29 -5.55 -7.24
N HIS A 7 -13.17 -6.45 -7.64
CA HIS A 7 -13.02 -7.27 -8.83
C HIS A 7 -12.88 -6.46 -10.13
N ASP A 8 -13.27 -5.18 -10.14
CA ASP A 8 -13.18 -4.27 -11.29
C ASP A 8 -12.04 -3.24 -11.19
N THR A 9 -11.33 -3.18 -10.05
CA THR A 9 -10.21 -2.25 -9.93
C THR A 9 -9.09 -2.59 -10.91
N LYS A 10 -8.59 -1.58 -11.63
CA LYS A 10 -7.50 -1.76 -12.62
C LYS A 10 -6.17 -2.15 -11.99
N ARG A 11 -5.97 -1.78 -10.72
CA ARG A 11 -4.85 -2.18 -9.86
C ARG A 11 -5.37 -2.22 -8.42
N SER A 12 -4.95 -3.23 -7.66
CA SER A 12 -5.33 -3.35 -6.25
C SER A 12 -4.87 -2.15 -5.41
N GLY A 13 -5.45 -1.99 -4.22
CA GLY A 13 -5.06 -0.96 -3.25
C GLY A 13 -3.57 -0.93 -2.97
N ASP A 14 -2.94 -2.09 -2.72
CA ASP A 14 -1.52 -2.15 -2.38
C ASP A 14 -0.62 -1.89 -3.59
N ALA A 15 -1.04 -2.30 -4.79
CA ALA A 15 -0.36 -1.98 -6.04
C ALA A 15 -0.35 -0.46 -6.29
N ARG A 16 -1.48 0.22 -6.01
CA ARG A 16 -1.57 1.69 -6.07
C ARG A 16 -0.74 2.37 -4.98
N ALA A 17 -0.75 1.83 -3.76
CA ALA A 17 0.06 2.32 -2.64
C ALA A 17 1.57 2.25 -2.94
N ALA A 18 1.99 1.20 -3.67
CA ALA A 18 3.36 1.06 -4.15
C ALA A 18 3.74 2.13 -5.16
N LEU A 19 2.90 2.34 -6.18
CA LEU A 19 3.13 3.34 -7.20
C LEU A 19 3.14 4.78 -6.66
N ALA A 20 2.34 5.07 -5.64
CA ALA A 20 2.27 6.40 -5.03
C ALA A 20 3.63 6.91 -4.52
N VAL A 21 4.54 6.00 -4.11
CA VAL A 21 5.90 6.35 -3.66
C VAL A 21 6.71 7.04 -4.78
N LEU A 22 6.45 6.76 -6.05
CA LEU A 22 7.14 7.44 -7.17
C LEU A 22 6.95 8.95 -7.15
N SER A 23 5.82 9.44 -6.63
CA SER A 23 5.56 10.88 -6.48
C SER A 23 6.49 11.57 -5.46
N GLU A 24 7.18 10.79 -4.63
CA GLU A 24 8.15 11.27 -3.64
C GLU A 24 9.57 11.35 -4.22
N CYS A 25 9.84 10.68 -5.34
CA CYS A 25 11.15 10.62 -5.98
C CYS A 25 11.10 10.78 -7.51
N PRO A 26 10.41 11.80 -8.06
CA PRO A 26 10.26 11.95 -9.50
C PRO A 26 11.59 12.09 -10.24
N GLY A 27 12.60 12.73 -9.63
CA GLY A 27 13.96 12.85 -10.22
C GLY A 27 14.67 11.50 -10.33
N GLN A 28 14.69 10.69 -9.26
CA GLN A 28 15.31 9.36 -9.29
C GLN A 28 14.59 8.42 -10.26
N TRP A 29 13.26 8.54 -10.35
CA TRP A 29 12.47 7.80 -11.33
C TRP A 29 12.81 8.21 -12.77
N ALA A 30 12.91 9.52 -13.05
CA ALA A 30 13.31 10.01 -14.37
C ALA A 30 14.74 9.57 -14.74
N GLU A 31 15.68 9.60 -13.80
CA GLU A 31 17.05 9.12 -14.02
C GLU A 31 17.12 7.62 -14.30
N LEU A 32 16.29 6.81 -13.63
CA LEU A 32 16.21 5.38 -13.95
C LEU A 32 15.74 5.20 -15.39
N LEU A 33 14.66 5.89 -15.77
CA LEU A 33 14.08 5.78 -17.11
C LEU A 33 15.01 6.29 -18.22
N ALA A 34 15.82 7.30 -17.96
CA ALA A 34 16.76 7.87 -18.93
C ALA A 34 17.97 6.96 -19.18
N ARG A 35 18.38 6.18 -18.17
CA ARG A 35 19.57 5.31 -18.23
C ARG A 35 19.30 3.95 -18.81
N THR A 36 18.03 3.57 -18.94
CA THR A 36 17.69 2.26 -19.47
C THR A 36 17.48 2.27 -20.97
N ASP A 37 18.13 1.32 -21.64
CA ASP A 37 17.73 0.88 -22.97
C ASP A 37 16.25 0.46 -23.06
N THR A 38 15.54 1.04 -24.02
CA THR A 38 14.15 0.75 -24.38
C THR A 38 14.04 0.24 -25.81
N SER A 39 15.15 -0.07 -26.48
CA SER A 39 15.21 -0.51 -27.88
C SER A 39 14.38 -1.76 -28.15
N ALA A 40 14.28 -2.66 -27.17
CA ALA A 40 13.47 -3.87 -27.26
C ALA A 40 11.96 -3.63 -27.09
N ALA A 41 11.54 -2.46 -26.60
CA ALA A 41 10.13 -2.14 -26.44
C ALA A 41 9.53 -1.71 -27.80
N PRO A 42 8.27 -2.07 -28.09
CA PRO A 42 7.64 -1.68 -29.35
C PRO A 42 7.43 -0.16 -29.47
N ASP A 43 7.34 0.52 -28.33
CA ASP A 43 7.30 1.97 -28.22
C ASP A 43 7.59 2.43 -26.78
N ARG A 44 7.79 3.74 -26.61
CA ARG A 44 8.10 4.37 -25.32
C ARG A 44 6.97 4.27 -24.29
N HIS A 45 5.71 4.30 -24.73
CA HIS A 45 4.56 4.21 -23.85
C HIS A 45 4.46 2.80 -23.24
N THR A 46 4.65 1.76 -24.04
CA THR A 46 4.70 0.36 -23.57
C THR A 46 5.83 0.15 -22.57
N ALA A 47 7.03 0.65 -22.85
CA ALA A 47 8.15 0.58 -21.90
C ALA A 47 7.83 1.26 -20.55
N TRP A 48 7.17 2.41 -20.59
CA TRP A 48 6.75 3.14 -19.40
C TRP A 48 5.69 2.38 -18.59
N VAL A 49 4.65 1.86 -19.26
CA VAL A 49 3.58 1.08 -18.62
C VAL A 49 4.12 -0.22 -18.04
N TYR A 50 5.03 -0.90 -18.73
CA TYR A 50 5.74 -2.09 -18.23
C TYR A 50 6.39 -1.81 -16.87
N ARG A 51 7.19 -0.75 -16.75
CA ARG A 51 7.95 -0.53 -15.50
C ARG A 51 7.06 -0.15 -14.33
N GLN A 52 6.06 0.69 -14.55
CA GLN A 52 5.07 0.97 -13.49
C GLN A 52 4.33 -0.30 -13.09
N THR A 53 3.96 -1.16 -14.05
CA THR A 53 3.26 -2.40 -13.77
C THR A 53 4.14 -3.42 -13.02
N ALA A 54 5.43 -3.53 -13.38
CA ALA A 54 6.41 -4.32 -12.63
C ALA A 54 6.60 -3.82 -11.19
N LEU A 55 6.71 -2.50 -10.99
CA LEU A 55 6.79 -1.91 -9.65
C LEU A 55 5.52 -2.12 -8.83
N ALA A 56 4.36 -2.02 -9.47
CA ALA A 56 3.06 -2.26 -8.86
C ALA A 56 2.93 -3.71 -8.36
N LEU A 57 3.39 -4.68 -9.16
CA LEU A 57 3.48 -6.10 -8.76
C LEU A 57 4.45 -6.29 -7.60
N GLY A 58 5.60 -5.60 -7.61
CA GLY A 58 6.59 -5.65 -6.54
C GLY A 58 7.35 -6.97 -6.41
N VAL A 59 7.26 -7.84 -7.43
CA VAL A 59 8.00 -9.11 -7.54
C VAL A 59 8.96 -8.97 -8.72
N PHE A 60 10.23 -9.33 -8.49
CA PHE A 60 11.30 -9.19 -9.48
C PHE A 60 12.10 -10.50 -9.59
N PRO A 61 12.33 -11.02 -10.81
CA PRO A 61 11.76 -10.53 -12.08
C PRO A 61 10.22 -10.69 -12.11
N PRO A 62 9.48 -9.79 -12.78
CA PRO A 62 8.03 -9.87 -12.80
C PRO A 62 7.58 -11.12 -13.60
N PRO A 63 6.59 -11.87 -13.10
CA PRO A 63 6.08 -13.07 -13.77
C PRO A 63 5.44 -12.70 -15.14
N PRO A 64 5.97 -13.20 -16.27
CA PRO A 64 5.41 -12.92 -17.60
C PRO A 64 3.94 -13.30 -17.73
N GLU A 65 3.53 -14.39 -17.06
CA GLU A 65 2.15 -14.89 -17.05
C GLU A 65 1.15 -13.89 -16.46
N ARG A 66 1.59 -12.98 -15.58
CA ARG A 66 0.76 -11.89 -15.06
C ARG A 66 0.94 -10.59 -15.84
N LEU A 67 2.17 -10.34 -16.30
CA LEU A 67 2.54 -9.07 -16.90
C LEU A 67 2.11 -8.95 -18.37
N VAL A 68 2.29 -10.00 -19.17
CA VAL A 68 1.91 -10.00 -20.59
C VAL A 68 0.41 -9.73 -20.78
N PRO A 69 -0.52 -10.45 -20.12
CA PRO A 69 -1.95 -10.17 -20.28
C PRO A 69 -2.32 -8.76 -19.86
N ALA A 70 -1.72 -8.25 -18.78
CA ALA A 70 -1.96 -6.90 -18.30
C ALA A 70 -1.48 -5.83 -19.30
N LEU A 71 -0.34 -6.03 -19.96
CA LEU A 71 0.18 -5.11 -20.96
C LEU A 71 -0.60 -5.16 -22.27
N LEU A 72 -0.93 -6.35 -22.77
CA LEU A 72 -1.79 -6.51 -23.95
C LEU A 72 -3.15 -5.85 -23.73
N LYS A 73 -3.76 -6.06 -22.55
CA LYS A 73 -4.98 -5.36 -22.15
C LYS A 73 -4.75 -3.84 -22.15
N ALA A 74 -3.68 -3.34 -21.54
CA ALA A 74 -3.39 -1.91 -21.49
C ALA A 74 -3.23 -1.27 -22.87
N VAL A 75 -2.52 -1.90 -23.81
CA VAL A 75 -2.31 -1.34 -25.16
C VAL A 75 -3.57 -1.40 -26.03
N ARG A 76 -4.41 -2.44 -25.88
CA ARG A 76 -5.72 -2.54 -26.54
C ARG A 76 -6.71 -1.51 -26.02
N GLU A 77 -6.73 -1.28 -24.71
CA GLU A 77 -7.57 -0.25 -24.07
C GLU A 77 -7.12 1.17 -24.41
N ALA A 78 -5.82 1.38 -24.67
CA ALA A 78 -5.30 2.66 -25.11
C ALA A 78 -5.69 2.98 -26.57
N GLY A 79 -5.85 1.97 -27.42
CA GLY A 79 -6.31 2.11 -28.80
C GLY A 79 -5.37 2.89 -29.72
N LEU A 80 -4.09 3.06 -29.34
CA LEU A 80 -3.12 3.86 -30.12
C LEU A 80 -2.45 3.06 -31.25
N ARG A 81 -2.37 1.74 -31.11
CA ARG A 81 -1.61 0.84 -32.01
C ARG A 81 -2.35 -0.46 -32.30
N THR A 82 -3.08 -0.99 -31.31
CA THR A 82 -3.94 -2.17 -31.41
C THR A 82 -5.24 -1.88 -30.64
N THR A 83 -6.34 -2.56 -30.99
CA THR A 83 -7.63 -2.42 -30.31
C THR A 83 -8.23 -3.81 -30.04
N TRP A 84 -9.33 -3.87 -29.28
CA TRP A 84 -10.06 -5.12 -29.05
C TRP A 84 -10.71 -5.69 -30.32
N THR A 85 -11.15 -4.83 -31.25
CA THR A 85 -11.88 -5.22 -32.46
C THR A 85 -10.98 -5.39 -33.67
N GLU A 86 -9.86 -4.67 -33.71
CA GLU A 86 -8.87 -4.71 -34.78
C GLU A 86 -7.47 -4.90 -34.16
N PRO A 87 -7.09 -6.16 -33.82
CA PRO A 87 -5.79 -6.44 -33.23
C PRO A 87 -4.65 -6.33 -34.25
N ASP A 88 -3.58 -5.60 -33.89
CA ASP A 88 -2.31 -5.61 -34.63
C ASP A 88 -1.43 -6.74 -34.09
N ALA A 89 -1.43 -7.88 -34.78
CA ALA A 89 -0.71 -9.08 -34.36
C ALA A 89 0.81 -8.89 -34.29
N GLU A 90 1.40 -8.06 -35.16
CA GLU A 90 2.85 -7.81 -35.15
C GLU A 90 3.24 -6.99 -33.93
N TYR A 91 2.46 -5.94 -33.65
CA TYR A 91 2.66 -5.09 -32.47
C TYR A 91 2.46 -5.86 -31.16
N GLU A 92 1.39 -6.65 -31.05
CA GLU A 92 1.14 -7.45 -29.85
C GLU A 92 2.23 -8.49 -29.61
N ALA A 93 2.70 -9.18 -30.67
CA ALA A 93 3.83 -10.09 -30.56
C ALA A 93 5.13 -9.36 -30.14
N ALA A 94 5.30 -8.08 -30.51
CA ALA A 94 6.42 -7.28 -30.03
C ALA A 94 6.31 -6.92 -28.54
N VAL A 95 5.10 -6.68 -28.02
CA VAL A 95 4.85 -6.50 -26.58
C VAL A 95 5.23 -7.76 -25.80
N GLU A 96 4.84 -8.93 -26.29
CA GLU A 96 5.17 -10.22 -25.65
C GLU A 96 6.69 -10.47 -25.63
N ARG A 97 7.34 -10.33 -26.80
CA ARG A 97 8.80 -10.47 -26.91
C ARG A 97 9.53 -9.51 -25.99
N PHE A 98 9.05 -8.27 -25.88
CA PHE A 98 9.63 -7.28 -24.98
C PHE A 98 9.64 -7.77 -23.53
N VAL A 99 8.52 -8.31 -23.00
CA VAL A 99 8.47 -8.84 -21.63
C VAL A 99 9.48 -9.96 -21.42
N THR A 100 9.60 -10.88 -22.38
CA THR A 100 10.54 -12.01 -22.30
C THR A 100 12.00 -11.54 -22.31
N VAL A 101 12.36 -10.67 -23.25
CA VAL A 101 13.73 -10.12 -23.37
C VAL A 101 14.11 -9.30 -22.14
N GLN A 102 13.15 -8.58 -21.57
CA GLN A 102 13.41 -7.69 -20.43
C GLN A 102 13.72 -8.44 -19.14
N ARG A 103 13.24 -9.69 -18.98
CA ARG A 103 13.27 -10.46 -17.74
C ARG A 103 14.63 -10.45 -17.03
N ASP A 104 15.70 -10.66 -17.80
CA ASP A 104 17.07 -10.77 -17.28
C ASP A 104 17.98 -9.59 -17.69
N SER A 105 17.36 -8.54 -18.26
CA SER A 105 18.07 -7.35 -18.72
C SER A 105 18.65 -6.51 -17.57
N ALA A 106 19.65 -5.68 -17.88
CA ALA A 106 20.16 -4.67 -16.95
C ALA A 106 19.07 -3.71 -16.45
N ASP A 107 18.02 -3.45 -17.25
CA ASP A 107 16.86 -2.65 -16.82
C ASP A 107 16.08 -3.31 -15.69
N ALA A 108 15.79 -4.60 -15.84
CA ALA A 108 15.00 -5.32 -14.85
C ALA A 108 15.75 -5.37 -13.53
N GLN A 109 17.08 -5.54 -13.56
CA GLN A 109 17.94 -5.45 -12.39
C GLN A 109 17.94 -4.04 -11.77
N ALA A 110 18.07 -2.99 -12.59
CA ALA A 110 18.03 -1.61 -12.10
C ALA A 110 16.65 -1.26 -11.50
N THR A 111 15.57 -1.69 -12.13
CA THR A 111 14.19 -1.51 -11.65
C THR A 111 13.96 -2.29 -10.35
N ALA A 112 14.48 -3.52 -10.23
CA ALA A 112 14.40 -4.31 -9.02
C ALA A 112 15.18 -3.68 -7.86
N ALA A 113 16.39 -3.19 -8.11
CA ALA A 113 17.19 -2.47 -7.12
C ALA A 113 16.49 -1.19 -6.65
N PHE A 114 15.93 -0.43 -7.59
CA PHE A 114 15.13 0.75 -7.28
C PHE A 114 13.90 0.40 -6.43
N ALA A 115 13.12 -0.64 -6.82
CA ALA A 115 11.96 -1.10 -6.06
C ALA A 115 12.32 -1.59 -4.65
N THR A 116 13.48 -2.22 -4.49
CA THR A 116 14.01 -2.66 -3.18
C THR A 116 14.25 -1.46 -2.27
N GLY A 117 14.85 -0.39 -2.79
CA GLY A 117 15.03 0.87 -2.04
C GLY A 117 13.72 1.53 -1.63
N LEU A 118 12.62 1.28 -2.35
CA LEU A 118 11.29 1.81 -2.02
C LEU A 118 10.50 0.94 -1.04
N ALA A 119 10.93 -0.30 -0.75
CA ALA A 119 10.12 -1.27 0.00
C ALA A 119 9.64 -0.78 1.38
N PRO A 120 10.46 -0.11 2.22
CA PRO A 120 9.98 0.45 3.50
C PRO A 120 8.88 1.50 3.32
N HIS A 121 8.95 2.27 2.24
CA HIS A 121 8.01 3.34 1.94
C HIS A 121 6.69 2.83 1.36
N VAL A 122 6.77 1.79 0.54
CA VAL A 122 5.59 1.07 0.11
C VAL A 122 4.89 0.41 1.30
N ARG A 123 5.66 -0.20 2.22
CA ARG A 123 5.11 -0.76 3.47
C ARG A 123 4.34 0.29 4.28
N ALA A 124 4.89 1.50 4.43
CA ALA A 124 4.20 2.60 5.12
C ALA A 124 2.86 2.96 4.44
N ASN A 125 2.86 3.11 3.11
CA ASN A 125 1.64 3.42 2.37
C ASN A 125 0.60 2.28 2.45
N VAL A 126 1.02 1.02 2.34
CA VAL A 126 0.14 -0.16 2.41
C VAL A 126 -0.53 -0.27 3.77
N LEU A 127 0.25 -0.23 4.86
CA LEU A 127 -0.30 -0.32 6.21
C LEU A 127 -1.12 0.91 6.58
N GLY A 128 -0.66 2.09 6.22
CA GLY A 128 -1.36 3.35 6.48
C GLY A 128 -2.71 3.41 5.78
N THR A 129 -2.75 3.07 4.49
CA THR A 129 -4.00 3.07 3.72
C THR A 129 -4.99 2.03 4.26
N ALA A 130 -4.51 0.83 4.59
CA ALA A 130 -5.35 -0.22 5.18
C ALA A 130 -5.92 0.22 6.54
N LEU A 131 -5.09 0.76 7.44
CA LEU A 131 -5.55 1.17 8.75
C LEU A 131 -6.58 2.31 8.66
N VAL A 132 -6.32 3.32 7.84
CA VAL A 132 -7.27 4.42 7.60
C VAL A 132 -8.58 3.87 7.04
N GLN A 133 -8.55 3.02 6.01
CA GLN A 133 -9.76 2.42 5.44
C GLN A 133 -10.59 1.70 6.50
N LEU A 134 -9.93 0.88 7.32
CA LEU A 134 -10.59 0.06 8.33
C LEU A 134 -11.19 0.90 9.47
N THR A 135 -10.61 2.05 9.78
CA THR A 135 -10.95 2.80 11.01
C THR A 135 -11.62 4.16 10.77
N MET A 136 -11.67 4.65 9.53
CA MET A 136 -12.40 5.87 9.17
C MET A 136 -13.92 5.67 9.20
N PRO A 137 -14.73 6.76 9.15
CA PRO A 137 -16.18 6.66 9.09
C PRO A 137 -16.67 5.85 7.87
N GLY A 138 -17.69 5.02 8.10
CA GLY A 138 -18.25 4.12 7.10
C GLY A 138 -18.02 2.64 7.41
N VAL A 139 -18.52 1.79 6.51
CA VAL A 139 -18.34 0.33 6.56
C VAL A 139 -17.20 -0.03 5.61
N PRO A 140 -16.05 -0.51 6.12
CA PRO A 140 -14.95 -0.94 5.28
C PRO A 140 -15.31 -2.22 4.55
N ASP A 141 -15.04 -2.25 3.26
CA ASP A 141 -15.18 -3.42 2.40
C ASP A 141 -13.80 -4.00 2.09
N LEU A 142 -13.64 -5.31 2.33
CA LEU A 142 -12.41 -6.03 2.05
C LEU A 142 -12.67 -7.02 0.93
N TYR A 143 -12.04 -6.77 -0.21
CA TYR A 143 -11.99 -7.76 -1.27
C TYR A 143 -11.17 -8.98 -0.83
N GLN A 144 -11.55 -10.15 -1.30
CA GLN A 144 -10.96 -11.41 -0.90
C GLN A 144 -9.41 -11.41 -1.03
N GLY A 145 -8.70 -11.82 0.02
CA GLY A 145 -7.23 -11.84 0.07
C GLY A 145 -6.58 -10.50 0.45
N THR A 146 -7.33 -9.40 0.53
CA THR A 146 -6.77 -8.07 0.85
C THR A 146 -6.53 -7.82 2.33
N GLU A 147 -6.90 -8.75 3.21
CA GLU A 147 -6.42 -8.83 4.59
C GLU A 147 -4.90 -9.03 4.65
N HIS A 148 -4.31 -9.61 3.60
CA HIS A 148 -2.88 -9.70 3.37
C HIS A 148 -2.39 -8.62 2.42
N THR A 149 -1.07 -8.53 2.25
CA THR A 149 -0.50 -7.76 1.14
C THR A 149 -0.97 -8.38 -0.18
N TYR A 150 -1.72 -7.62 -0.96
CA TYR A 150 -2.39 -8.07 -2.17
C TYR A 150 -2.07 -7.11 -3.32
N ARG A 151 -1.06 -7.47 -4.12
CA ARG A 151 -0.62 -6.71 -5.31
C ARG A 151 -1.10 -7.41 -6.57
N ALA A 152 -2.29 -7.03 -7.00
CA ALA A 152 -2.93 -7.54 -8.21
C ALA A 152 -3.12 -6.43 -9.24
N LEU A 153 -3.09 -6.83 -10.50
CA LEU A 153 -3.36 -6.01 -11.67
C LEU A 153 -4.84 -6.11 -12.05
N VAL A 154 -5.16 -5.66 -13.25
CA VAL A 154 -6.52 -5.72 -13.79
C VAL A 154 -6.93 -7.17 -14.02
N ASP A 155 -8.24 -7.43 -13.98
CA ASP A 155 -8.88 -8.67 -14.43
C ASP A 155 -8.21 -9.25 -15.70
N PRO A 156 -7.90 -10.57 -15.74
CA PRO A 156 -8.24 -11.59 -14.73
C PRO A 156 -7.28 -11.72 -13.54
N ASP A 157 -6.21 -10.93 -13.48
CA ASP A 157 -5.18 -11.06 -12.43
C ASP A 157 -5.71 -10.84 -11.00
N ASN A 158 -6.79 -10.07 -10.86
CA ASN A 158 -7.46 -9.84 -9.59
C ASN A 158 -8.58 -10.86 -9.27
N ARG A 159 -8.71 -11.94 -10.06
CA ARG A 159 -9.79 -12.94 -9.94
C ARG A 159 -9.34 -14.28 -9.37
N ASP A 160 -8.06 -14.43 -9.04
CA ASP A 160 -7.57 -15.65 -8.40
C ASP A 160 -8.42 -16.00 -7.16
N PRO A 161 -8.85 -17.28 -7.03
CA PRO A 161 -9.63 -17.71 -5.88
C PRO A 161 -8.91 -17.38 -4.57
N ALA A 162 -9.65 -16.82 -3.61
CA ALA A 162 -9.10 -16.61 -2.28
C ALA A 162 -8.80 -17.96 -1.62
N VAL A 163 -7.63 -18.03 -1.00
CA VAL A 163 -7.27 -19.17 -0.15
C VAL A 163 -7.92 -18.94 1.22
N LEU A 164 -9.05 -19.60 1.45
CA LEU A 164 -9.78 -19.56 2.72
C LEU A 164 -9.31 -20.69 3.63
N GLY A 165 -9.05 -20.37 4.90
CA GLY A 165 -8.58 -21.33 5.90
C GLY A 165 -7.18 -21.01 6.40
N GLU A 166 -6.85 -21.52 7.59
CA GLU A 166 -5.52 -21.33 8.16
C GLU A 166 -4.47 -22.00 7.24
N ARG A 167 -3.28 -21.43 7.16
CA ARG A 167 -2.08 -22.19 6.74
C ARG A 167 -1.76 -23.26 7.82
N HIS A 168 -2.69 -24.17 8.10
CA HIS A 168 -2.50 -25.32 8.98
C HIS A 168 -1.81 -26.41 8.17
N GLY A 169 -0.50 -26.49 8.37
CA GLY A 169 0.41 -27.39 7.66
C GLY A 169 1.85 -26.88 7.57
N GLY A 170 2.16 -25.71 8.16
CA GLY A 170 3.49 -25.13 8.18
C GLY A 170 3.40 -23.65 8.53
N SER A 171 3.58 -23.34 9.82
CA SER A 171 3.47 -22.01 10.44
C SER A 171 4.37 -20.98 9.74
N LEU A 172 3.82 -20.28 8.74
CA LEU A 172 4.33 -18.97 8.37
C LEU A 172 3.57 -17.94 9.21
N PRO A 173 4.27 -17.12 10.03
CA PRO A 173 3.62 -16.09 10.83
C PRO A 173 2.73 -15.22 9.97
N ALA A 174 1.56 -14.84 10.50
CA ALA A 174 0.65 -13.91 9.82
C ALA A 174 1.45 -12.68 9.33
N THR A 175 1.22 -12.25 8.08
CA THR A 175 1.86 -11.02 7.57
C THR A 175 1.46 -9.84 8.45
N GLU A 176 2.30 -8.81 8.50
CA GLU A 176 2.01 -7.61 9.31
C GLU A 176 0.65 -6.97 8.98
N LYS A 177 0.31 -6.85 7.69
CA LYS A 177 -1.00 -6.34 7.27
C LYS A 177 -2.18 -7.20 7.75
N ALA A 178 -2.00 -8.52 7.81
CA ALA A 178 -3.03 -9.43 8.33
C ALA A 178 -3.24 -9.27 9.83
N ARG A 179 -2.15 -9.10 10.60
CA ARG A 179 -2.24 -8.76 12.03
C ARG A 179 -2.96 -7.42 12.25
N LEU A 180 -2.61 -6.40 11.47
CA LEU A 180 -3.25 -5.10 11.50
C LEU A 180 -4.74 -5.18 11.15
N THR A 181 -5.07 -5.89 10.06
CA THR A 181 -6.45 -6.07 9.60
C THR A 181 -7.28 -6.79 10.64
N ALA A 182 -6.77 -7.89 11.21
CA ALA A 182 -7.45 -8.62 12.27
C ALA A 182 -7.66 -7.77 13.52
N ALA A 183 -6.65 -7.00 13.95
CA ALA A 183 -6.77 -6.12 15.12
C ALA A 183 -7.83 -5.03 14.92
N ALA A 184 -7.81 -4.34 13.78
CA ALA A 184 -8.77 -3.28 13.48
C ALA A 184 -10.20 -3.82 13.31
N LEU A 185 -10.38 -4.99 12.68
CA LEU A 185 -11.70 -5.61 12.54
C LEU A 185 -12.26 -6.12 13.87
N ARG A 186 -11.42 -6.73 14.73
CA ARG A 186 -11.82 -7.13 16.08
C ARG A 186 -12.26 -5.93 16.90
N LEU A 187 -11.47 -4.86 16.91
CA LEU A 187 -11.82 -3.62 17.60
C LEU A 187 -13.20 -3.08 17.15
N ARG A 188 -13.52 -3.16 15.86
CA ARG A 188 -14.84 -2.76 15.34
C ARG A 188 -15.97 -3.72 15.71
N ALA A 189 -15.67 -5.01 15.78
CA ALA A 189 -16.64 -6.04 16.15
C ALA A 189 -16.96 -5.98 17.65
N ASP A 190 -15.95 -5.73 18.47
CA ASP A 190 -16.05 -5.64 19.93
C ASP A 190 -16.69 -4.31 20.38
N HIS A 191 -16.50 -3.23 19.61
CA HIS A 191 -17.00 -1.87 19.92
C HIS A 191 -17.77 -1.21 18.76
N PRO A 192 -18.86 -1.82 18.25
CA PRO A 192 -19.58 -1.32 17.09
C PRO A 192 -20.14 0.10 17.28
N GLU A 193 -20.45 0.50 18.51
CA GLU A 193 -20.95 1.83 18.88
C GLU A 193 -19.96 2.96 18.53
N LEU A 194 -18.66 2.69 18.58
CA LEU A 194 -17.62 3.68 18.24
C LEU A 194 -17.52 3.92 16.73
N PHE A 195 -18.01 2.98 15.91
CA PHE A 195 -17.84 3.01 14.46
C PHE A 195 -19.12 3.26 13.67
N LEU A 196 -20.27 2.77 14.16
CA LEU A 196 -21.54 2.72 13.41
C LEU A 196 -22.61 3.70 13.93
N SER A 197 -22.56 4.11 15.19
CA SER A 197 -23.61 4.93 15.80
C SER A 197 -23.59 6.37 15.27
N ARG A 198 -24.68 6.85 14.66
CA ARG A 198 -24.76 8.25 14.19
C ARG A 198 -24.63 9.28 15.34
N ALA A 199 -24.95 8.88 16.57
CA ALA A 199 -24.86 9.74 17.75
C ALA A 199 -23.50 9.65 18.46
N ALA A 200 -22.81 8.49 18.39
CA ALA A 200 -21.57 8.25 19.15
C ALA A 200 -20.31 8.14 18.28
N ALA A 201 -20.42 7.88 16.97
CA ALA A 201 -19.31 7.66 16.05
C ALA A 201 -18.64 8.98 15.61
N ALA A 202 -18.19 9.78 16.57
CA ALA A 202 -17.47 11.03 16.31
C ALA A 202 -16.13 10.76 15.59
N TYR A 203 -15.67 11.75 14.83
CA TYR A 203 -14.38 11.77 14.17
C TYR A 203 -13.70 13.10 14.50
N GLU A 204 -12.55 13.02 15.16
CA GLU A 204 -11.76 14.18 15.56
C GLU A 204 -10.37 14.09 14.93
N PRO A 205 -9.99 14.99 14.01
CA PRO A 205 -8.63 15.01 13.48
C PRO A 205 -7.63 15.44 14.55
N LEU A 206 -6.48 14.77 14.60
CA LEU A 206 -5.36 15.19 15.42
C LEU A 206 -4.21 15.68 14.53
N TYR A 207 -3.56 16.76 14.97
CA TYR A 207 -2.46 17.38 14.25
C TYR A 207 -1.18 17.24 15.07
N ALA A 208 -0.15 16.70 14.44
CA ALA A 208 1.19 16.64 15.03
C ALA A 208 1.82 18.05 15.10
N GLN A 209 2.80 18.22 15.98
CA GLN A 209 3.57 19.45 16.16
C GLN A 209 5.05 19.19 15.84
N GLY A 210 5.67 20.07 15.06
CA GLY A 210 7.08 19.98 14.68
C GLY A 210 7.29 19.99 13.16
N GLU A 211 8.56 20.02 12.75
CA GLU A 211 8.96 20.17 11.35
C GLU A 211 8.39 19.06 10.43
N GLN A 212 8.22 17.85 10.96
CA GLN A 212 7.74 16.70 10.19
C GLN A 212 6.25 16.43 10.37
N ALA A 213 5.49 17.36 10.96
CA ALA A 213 4.08 17.16 11.31
C ALA A 213 3.21 16.74 10.10
N ALA A 214 3.50 17.27 8.91
CA ALA A 214 2.76 16.97 7.68
C ALA A 214 2.89 15.50 7.20
N HIS A 215 3.83 14.74 7.76
CA HIS A 215 4.01 13.31 7.51
C HIS A 215 3.10 12.43 8.37
N CYS A 216 2.45 12.98 9.40
CA CYS A 216 1.51 12.26 10.25
C CYS A 216 0.07 12.58 9.85
N VAL A 217 -0.73 11.54 9.63
CA VAL A 217 -2.19 11.66 9.57
C VAL A 217 -2.74 10.94 10.78
N ALA A 218 -3.46 11.65 11.64
CA ALA A 218 -4.01 11.09 12.85
C ALA A 218 -5.45 11.56 13.10
N PHE A 219 -6.23 10.70 13.75
CA PHE A 219 -7.58 11.01 14.19
C PHE A 219 -7.99 10.13 15.36
N VAL A 220 -9.02 10.57 16.08
CA VAL A 220 -9.69 9.84 17.14
C VAL A 220 -11.13 9.55 16.74
N ARG A 221 -11.54 8.30 16.95
CA ARG A 221 -12.93 7.85 16.85
C ARG A 221 -13.53 7.84 18.24
N SER A 222 -14.64 8.57 18.39
CA SER A 222 -15.49 8.51 19.59
C SER A 222 -14.75 8.71 20.92
N GLY A 223 -13.65 9.47 20.92
CA GLY A 223 -12.81 9.68 22.11
C GLY A 223 -12.13 8.42 22.67
N ALA A 224 -12.15 7.30 21.92
CA ALA A 224 -11.79 5.98 22.44
C ALA A 224 -10.82 5.19 21.55
N VAL A 225 -10.76 5.47 20.25
CA VAL A 225 -9.81 4.80 19.34
C VAL A 225 -8.98 5.85 18.61
N LEU A 226 -7.66 5.83 18.80
CA LEU A 226 -6.73 6.72 18.12
C LEU A 226 -6.03 5.98 17.00
N VAL A 227 -6.00 6.61 15.83
CA VAL A 227 -5.34 6.11 14.63
C VAL A 227 -4.30 7.12 14.22
N ALA A 228 -3.07 6.68 13.98
CA ALA A 228 -2.02 7.50 13.40
C ALA A 228 -1.29 6.72 12.31
N VAL A 229 -1.01 7.36 11.17
CA VAL A 229 -0.33 6.74 10.03
C VAL A 229 0.72 7.67 9.45
N THR A 230 1.80 7.07 8.93
CA THR A 230 2.85 7.79 8.21
C THR A 230 2.47 7.96 6.74
N ARG A 231 2.53 9.19 6.21
CA ARG A 231 2.45 9.49 4.78
C ARG A 231 3.73 10.16 4.29
N LEU A 232 3.99 10.02 2.99
CA LEU A 232 5.20 10.57 2.36
C LEU A 232 6.49 10.13 3.10
N SER A 233 6.60 8.82 3.36
CA SER A 233 7.65 8.28 4.22
C SER A 233 9.04 8.33 3.59
N LEU A 234 9.16 8.41 2.26
CA LEU A 234 10.45 8.57 1.59
C LEU A 234 10.98 9.98 1.81
N ARG A 235 10.12 11.00 1.69
CA ARG A 235 10.49 12.38 2.01
C ARG A 235 10.85 12.51 3.49
N LEU A 236 10.07 11.91 4.40
CA LEU A 236 10.38 11.88 5.83
C LEU A 236 11.79 11.30 6.10
N GLY A 237 12.11 10.16 5.48
CA GLY A 237 13.43 9.55 5.63
C GLY A 237 14.57 10.44 5.12
N ARG A 238 14.37 11.16 4.01
CA ARG A 238 15.34 12.12 3.48
C ARG A 238 15.55 13.34 4.39
N HIS A 239 14.55 13.70 5.20
CA HIS A 239 14.67 14.74 6.22
C HIS A 239 15.20 14.22 7.57
N GLY A 240 15.71 12.99 7.64
CA GLY A 240 16.29 12.43 8.86
C GLY A 240 15.28 11.77 9.81
N GLY A 241 14.06 11.50 9.35
CA GLY A 241 13.01 10.89 10.16
C GLY A 241 12.24 11.89 11.02
N TRP A 242 11.55 11.40 12.05
CA TRP A 242 10.59 12.21 12.81
C TRP A 242 11.20 13.34 13.65
N GLY A 243 12.48 13.27 14.01
CA GLY A 243 13.13 14.27 14.87
C GLY A 243 12.34 14.53 16.18
N PRO A 244 12.17 15.80 16.60
CA PRO A 244 11.40 16.17 17.79
C PRO A 244 9.87 16.26 17.54
N THR A 245 9.38 15.85 16.36
CA THR A 245 7.96 15.96 16.02
C THR A 245 7.13 15.09 16.96
N SER A 246 6.05 15.64 17.48
CA SER A 246 5.21 15.02 18.50
C SER A 246 3.73 15.05 18.13
N LEU A 247 2.94 14.29 18.87
CA LEU A 247 1.48 14.28 18.82
C LEU A 247 0.95 14.35 20.25
N THR A 248 0.12 15.33 20.55
CA THR A 248 -0.61 15.39 21.82
C THR A 248 -1.84 14.48 21.73
N LEU A 249 -1.87 13.44 22.56
CA LEU A 249 -3.02 12.54 22.68
C LEU A 249 -4.10 13.21 23.55
N PRO A 250 -5.40 12.93 23.31
CA PRO A 250 -6.44 13.36 24.23
C PRO A 250 -6.23 12.77 25.64
N GLU A 251 -6.80 13.41 26.64
CA GLU A 251 -6.65 13.00 28.05
C GLU A 251 -6.99 11.52 28.25
N GLY A 252 -6.11 10.80 28.95
CA GLY A 252 -6.28 9.39 29.28
C GLY A 252 -5.03 8.56 29.00
N ILE A 253 -5.18 7.26 29.23
CA ILE A 253 -4.15 6.26 28.96
C ILE A 253 -4.56 5.52 27.69
N TRP A 254 -3.66 5.46 26.72
CA TRP A 254 -3.88 4.87 25.41
C TRP A 254 -3.02 3.64 25.24
N ARG A 255 -3.63 2.53 24.89
CA ARG A 255 -3.00 1.22 24.82
C ARG A 255 -2.82 0.77 23.38
N ASP A 256 -1.64 0.28 23.02
CA ASP A 256 -1.41 -0.34 21.71
C ASP A 256 -2.40 -1.50 21.49
N ALA A 257 -3.19 -1.41 20.42
CA ALA A 257 -4.11 -2.46 19.98
C ALA A 257 -3.54 -3.34 18.86
N LEU A 258 -2.39 -2.94 18.28
CA LEU A 258 -1.67 -3.76 17.32
C LEU A 258 -0.83 -4.81 18.06
N PRO A 259 -0.86 -6.08 17.62
CA PRO A 259 0.02 -7.10 18.17
C PRO A 259 1.43 -6.94 17.57
N ASP A 260 2.28 -6.18 18.24
CA ASP A 260 3.73 -6.21 18.07
C ASP A 260 4.36 -7.00 19.22
N GLY A 261 5.21 -7.98 18.91
CA GLY A 261 5.77 -8.96 19.86
C GLY A 261 6.63 -8.39 21.01
N GLY A 262 6.59 -7.06 21.26
CA GLY A 262 7.22 -6.34 22.36
C GLY A 262 6.30 -6.06 23.56
N GLY A 263 5.04 -6.51 23.53
CA GLY A 263 4.09 -6.35 24.63
C GLY A 263 3.27 -5.05 24.54
N THR A 264 2.24 -4.97 25.37
CA THR A 264 1.25 -3.88 25.35
C THR A 264 1.83 -2.58 25.91
N ARG A 265 2.08 -1.58 25.07
CA ARG A 265 2.51 -0.24 25.51
C ARG A 265 1.32 0.65 25.88
N GLU A 266 1.53 1.47 26.91
CA GLU A 266 0.62 2.53 27.32
C GLU A 266 1.28 3.90 27.07
N LEU A 267 0.49 4.83 26.52
CA LEU A 267 0.91 6.17 26.13
C LEU A 267 -0.08 7.20 26.69
N SER A 268 0.42 8.38 27.06
CA SER A 268 -0.40 9.50 27.52
C SER A 268 0.29 10.84 27.26
N GLY A 269 -0.49 11.91 27.21
CA GLY A 269 0.02 13.27 26.99
C GLY A 269 0.66 13.47 25.62
N THR A 270 1.75 14.23 25.56
CA THR A 270 2.48 14.51 24.31
C THR A 270 3.55 13.45 24.07
N VAL A 271 3.42 12.72 22.97
CA VAL A 271 4.34 11.64 22.58
C VAL A 271 5.15 12.02 21.35
N LEU A 272 6.44 11.68 21.33
CA LEU A 272 7.26 11.81 20.13
C LEU A 272 6.79 10.81 19.07
N LEU A 273 6.68 11.25 17.81
CA LEU A 273 6.29 10.38 16.70
C LEU A 273 7.35 9.30 16.41
N SER A 274 8.62 9.57 16.70
CA SER A 274 9.68 8.56 16.67
C SER A 274 9.45 7.43 17.69
N HIS A 275 8.77 7.72 18.80
CA HIS A 275 8.37 6.71 19.78
C HIS A 275 7.08 6.01 19.35
N LEU A 276 6.06 6.76 18.94
CA LEU A 276 4.77 6.23 18.50
C LEU A 276 4.93 5.24 17.32
N PHE A 277 5.75 5.58 16.33
CA PHE A 277 5.99 4.77 15.14
C PHE A 277 7.24 3.89 15.22
N ARG A 278 7.73 3.59 16.43
CA ARG A 278 8.97 2.80 16.62
C ARG A 278 8.86 1.39 16.04
N SER A 279 7.71 0.73 16.21
CA SER A 279 7.51 -0.66 15.79
C SER A 279 6.99 -0.77 14.35
N ALA A 280 6.13 0.18 13.95
CA ALA A 280 5.42 0.17 12.68
C ALA A 280 5.17 1.61 12.21
N PRO A 281 4.99 1.86 10.90
CA PRO A 281 4.71 3.19 10.35
C PRO A 281 3.26 3.64 10.62
N VAL A 282 2.56 2.92 11.48
CA VAL A 282 1.15 3.10 11.86
C VAL A 282 0.99 2.77 13.34
N ALA A 283 0.00 3.39 13.98
CA ALA A 283 -0.40 3.11 15.34
C ALA A 283 -1.93 3.04 15.42
N LEU A 284 -2.43 2.03 16.13
CA LEU A 284 -3.83 1.89 16.51
C LEU A 284 -3.86 1.76 18.02
N LEU A 285 -4.41 2.76 18.70
CA LEU A 285 -4.50 2.80 20.15
C LEU A 285 -5.95 2.78 20.61
N GLU A 286 -6.20 2.12 21.72
CA GLU A 286 -7.48 2.08 22.41
C GLU A 286 -7.35 2.81 23.75
N ARG A 287 -8.30 3.68 24.07
CA ARG A 287 -8.34 4.36 25.37
C ARG A 287 -8.72 3.34 26.45
N ARG A 288 -7.90 3.28 27.49
CA ARG A 288 -8.20 2.49 28.67
C ARG A 288 -9.41 3.09 29.40
N ALA A 289 -10.39 2.24 29.70
CA ALA A 289 -11.54 2.58 30.53
C ALA A 289 -11.13 2.98 31.95
#